data_AF-A0A165P7G8-F1
#
_entry.id   AF-A0A165P7G8-F1
#
_cell.length_a   1.000
_cell.length_b   1.000
_cell.length_c   1.000
_cell.angle_alpha   90.00
_cell.angle_beta   90.00
_cell.angle_gamma   90.00
#
_symmetry.space_group_name_H-M   'P 1'
#
loop_
_entity.id
_entity.type
_entity.pdbx_description
1 polymer ?
#
loop_
_entity_poly.entity_id
_entity_poly.type
_entity_poly.pdbx_seq_one_letter_code
_entity_poly.pdbx_strand_id
1 'polypeptide(L)'
;MPQRPEITWRNAYREIRWFSLAVLVLTPMLALYGSFTTPLRRKTCIFSVLYYVFNMLGITAGYHRLWSHRSYNASLLLQYFLACAGAGSVQGSIRFWARLHRAHHRYTDTALDPYSAHLGFWHSHFGWMLVKPRVKPGRAECGDLQKNRVVMWQHRWYFPLAAFWGLLVPVAFCGLTWGDWWGGWYWAGFARLVAVHHSTFAVNSIAHWLGSTPYSDRHSPRDHLVTALLTLGEGYHNFHHQFPSDYRNAIRWYQYDPTKWFISLCAFFRVASNLQRFRESEIQKCRLMMKLKILKKIQDEVEKRWGWGVPVANLEIWSWKKFTQASATRPLMVISGFVHDVSSFMQEHPGGETYLRAHVGKDATSAFYGGTYDHSEVAVNLLATLRVSILRHGVEVVAATPSSNDSHDAPHDGADERCAAHVPPGKKLQIIEVMPHIGLGS
;
A
#
# COMPACT_ATOMS: atom_id res chain seq x y z
N MET A 1 -24.47 24.46 -3.72
CA MET A 1 -25.23 24.29 -2.46
C MET A 1 -24.60 25.19 -1.43
N PRO A 2 -25.37 25.97 -0.64
CA PRO A 2 -24.79 26.82 0.39
C PRO A 2 -24.01 25.97 1.40
N GLN A 3 -22.81 26.41 1.77
CA GLN A 3 -22.01 25.77 2.80
C GLN A 3 -22.77 25.80 4.13
N ARG A 4 -22.71 24.71 4.90
CA ARG A 4 -23.32 24.66 6.24
C ARG A 4 -22.70 25.73 7.14
N PRO A 5 -23.48 26.43 7.98
CA PRO A 5 -22.94 27.45 8.88
C PRO A 5 -21.94 26.84 9.86
N GLU A 6 -20.88 27.57 10.20
CA GLU A 6 -19.83 27.12 11.13
C GLU A 6 -20.42 26.61 12.45
N ILE A 7 -19.76 25.62 13.06
CA ILE A 7 -20.20 25.08 14.36
C ILE A 7 -19.90 26.12 15.44
N THR A 8 -20.96 26.59 16.07
CA THR A 8 -20.91 27.44 17.26
C THR A 8 -21.67 26.75 18.39
N TRP A 9 -21.44 27.16 19.63
CA TRP A 9 -22.21 26.67 20.79
C TRP A 9 -23.73 26.82 20.62
N ARG A 10 -24.16 27.82 19.84
CA ARG A 10 -25.58 28.09 19.57
C ARG A 10 -26.22 27.13 18.56
N ASN A 11 -25.44 26.46 17.70
CA ASN A 11 -25.98 25.59 16.65
C ASN A 11 -25.46 24.15 16.68
N ALA A 12 -24.48 23.83 17.53
CA ALA A 12 -23.85 22.51 17.62
C ALA A 12 -24.88 21.37 17.77
N TYR A 13 -25.90 21.56 18.60
CA TYR A 13 -26.96 20.56 18.84
C TYR A 13 -27.77 20.21 17.57
N ARG A 14 -27.83 21.11 16.58
CA ARG A 14 -28.52 20.87 15.29
C ARG A 14 -27.67 20.04 14.32
N GLU A 15 -26.36 20.02 14.53
CA GLU A 15 -25.40 19.32 13.69
C GLU A 15 -25.13 17.88 14.16
N ILE A 16 -25.55 17.55 15.39
CA ILE A 16 -25.45 16.20 15.95
C ILE A 16 -26.47 15.25 15.30
N ARG A 17 -26.04 14.02 15.02
CA ARG A 17 -26.88 12.89 14.65
C ARG A 17 -27.29 12.14 15.91
N TRP A 18 -28.36 12.62 16.54
CA TRP A 18 -28.83 12.13 17.85
C TRP A 18 -29.06 10.62 17.92
N PHE A 19 -29.60 10.02 16.86
CA PHE A 19 -29.77 8.56 16.81
C PHE A 19 -28.43 7.82 16.87
N SER A 20 -27.44 8.22 16.05
CA SER A 20 -26.10 7.63 16.06
C SER A 20 -25.41 7.84 17.41
N LEU A 21 -25.53 9.06 17.97
CA LEU A 21 -24.96 9.38 19.28
C LEU A 21 -25.56 8.49 20.37
N ALA A 22 -26.88 8.33 20.39
CA ALA A 22 -27.57 7.47 21.36
C ALA A 22 -27.07 6.02 21.25
N VAL A 23 -26.97 5.46 20.04
CA VAL A 23 -26.46 4.09 19.85
C VAL A 23 -25.00 3.97 20.32
N LEU A 24 -24.12 4.92 19.95
CA LEU A 24 -22.70 4.88 20.27
C LEU A 24 -22.39 5.17 21.74
N VAL A 25 -23.29 5.82 22.48
CA VAL A 25 -23.14 6.10 23.92
C VAL A 25 -23.85 5.05 24.77
N LEU A 26 -25.11 4.73 24.48
CA LEU A 26 -25.90 3.83 25.32
C LEU A 26 -25.39 2.39 25.24
N THR A 27 -24.95 1.92 24.08
CA THR A 27 -24.46 0.54 23.91
C THR A 27 -23.25 0.25 24.82
N PRO A 28 -22.15 1.05 24.81
CA PRO A 28 -21.04 0.83 25.73
C PRO A 28 -21.40 1.11 27.20
N MET A 29 -22.27 2.08 27.50
CA MET A 29 -22.71 2.30 28.88
C MET A 29 -23.46 1.09 29.45
N LEU A 30 -24.34 0.47 28.66
CA LEU A 30 -25.06 -0.74 29.05
C LEU A 30 -24.13 -1.96 29.16
N ALA A 31 -23.16 -2.10 28.25
CA ALA A 31 -22.13 -3.12 28.37
C ALA A 31 -21.29 -2.97 29.65
N LEU A 32 -20.89 -1.74 29.98
CA LEU A 32 -20.13 -1.42 31.19
C LEU A 32 -20.95 -1.68 32.45
N TYR A 33 -22.20 -1.21 32.50
CA TYR A 33 -23.12 -1.50 33.59
C TYR A 33 -23.30 -3.02 33.79
N GLY A 34 -23.49 -3.75 32.69
CA GLY A 34 -23.59 -5.21 32.71
C GLY A 34 -22.33 -5.89 33.24
N SER A 35 -21.15 -5.36 32.93
CA SER A 35 -19.89 -5.90 33.44
C SER A 35 -19.74 -5.81 34.96
N PHE A 36 -20.41 -4.83 35.60
CA PHE A 36 -20.43 -4.69 37.06
C PHE A 36 -21.58 -5.44 37.73
N THR A 37 -22.69 -5.67 37.03
CA THR A 37 -23.94 -6.20 37.63
C THR A 37 -24.24 -7.65 37.27
N THR A 38 -23.63 -8.20 36.22
CA THR A 38 -23.95 -9.52 35.68
C THR A 38 -22.69 -10.35 35.47
N PRO A 39 -22.47 -11.41 36.27
CA PRO A 39 -21.31 -12.30 36.12
C PRO A 39 -21.26 -12.95 34.73
N LEU A 40 -20.07 -12.96 34.11
CA LEU A 40 -19.86 -13.60 32.82
C LEU A 40 -19.78 -15.13 32.96
N ARG A 41 -20.86 -15.83 32.58
CA ARG A 41 -20.85 -17.29 32.51
C ARG A 41 -20.04 -17.77 31.30
N ARG A 42 -19.30 -18.88 31.46
CA ARG A 42 -18.47 -19.45 30.38
C ARG A 42 -19.26 -19.76 29.10
N LYS A 43 -20.46 -20.33 29.22
CA LYS A 43 -21.34 -20.64 28.06
C LYS A 43 -21.73 -19.37 27.30
N THR A 44 -22.14 -18.33 28.02
CA THR A 44 -22.48 -17.01 27.47
C THR A 44 -21.27 -16.34 26.84
N CYS A 45 -20.08 -16.42 27.45
CA CYS A 45 -18.84 -15.91 26.85
C CYS A 45 -18.54 -16.56 25.49
N ILE A 46 -18.54 -17.90 25.43
CA ILE A 46 -18.30 -18.64 24.19
C ILE A 46 -19.33 -18.26 23.12
N PHE A 47 -20.61 -18.22 23.50
CA PHE A 47 -21.67 -17.83 22.57
C PHE A 47 -21.52 -16.39 22.08
N SER A 48 -21.19 -15.44 22.96
CA SER A 48 -20.92 -14.03 22.57
C SER A 48 -19.81 -13.94 21.53
N VAL A 49 -18.72 -14.71 21.68
CA VAL A 49 -17.62 -14.74 20.70
C VAL A 49 -18.07 -15.35 19.37
N LEU A 50 -18.80 -16.47 19.39
CA LEU A 50 -19.34 -17.08 18.17
C LEU A 50 -20.32 -16.16 17.45
N TYR A 51 -21.19 -15.47 18.20
CA TYR A 51 -22.15 -14.53 17.65
C TYR A 51 -21.48 -13.26 17.13
N TYR A 52 -20.39 -12.81 17.77
CA TYR A 52 -19.50 -11.78 17.23
C TYR A 52 -18.95 -12.18 15.86
N VAL A 53 -18.39 -13.40 15.72
CA VAL A 53 -17.88 -13.90 14.43
C VAL A 53 -18.99 -13.97 13.40
N PHE A 54 -20.18 -14.46 13.77
CA PHE A 54 -21.36 -14.47 12.91
C PHE A 54 -21.70 -13.07 12.38
N ASN A 55 -21.83 -12.07 13.25
CA ASN A 55 -22.13 -10.70 12.81
C ASN A 55 -20.99 -10.09 11.97
N MET A 56 -19.74 -10.34 12.34
CA MET A 56 -18.59 -9.87 11.58
C MET A 56 -18.54 -10.48 10.18
N LEU A 57 -18.85 -11.78 10.00
CA LEU A 57 -18.97 -12.39 8.67
C LEU A 57 -20.08 -11.73 7.83
N GLY A 58 -21.17 -11.30 8.46
CA GLY A 58 -22.22 -10.49 7.80
C GLY A 58 -21.68 -9.17 7.23
N ILE A 59 -20.75 -8.53 7.94
CA ILE A 59 -20.05 -7.33 7.46
C ILE A 59 -19.01 -7.68 6.40
N THR A 60 -18.06 -8.56 6.71
CA THR A 60 -16.87 -8.80 5.88
C THR A 60 -17.19 -9.63 4.63
N ALA A 61 -17.85 -10.79 4.77
CA ALA A 61 -18.24 -11.60 3.61
C ALA A 61 -19.42 -10.96 2.87
N GLY A 62 -20.42 -10.46 3.61
CA GLY A 62 -21.63 -9.87 3.06
C GLY A 62 -21.44 -8.43 2.58
N TYR A 63 -21.59 -7.47 3.50
CA TYR A 63 -21.69 -6.05 3.17
C TYR A 63 -20.51 -5.58 2.32
N HIS A 64 -19.31 -5.99 2.71
CA HIS A 64 -18.06 -5.59 2.10
C HIS A 64 -17.78 -6.36 0.81
N ARG A 65 -17.40 -7.64 0.90
CA ARG A 65 -16.90 -8.41 -0.26
C ARG A 65 -18.00 -8.72 -1.29
N LEU A 66 -19.17 -9.19 -0.85
CA LEU A 66 -20.27 -9.55 -1.75
C LEU A 66 -20.97 -8.31 -2.33
N TRP A 67 -21.49 -7.42 -1.48
CA TRP A 67 -22.35 -6.33 -1.97
C TRP A 67 -21.59 -5.06 -2.33
N SER A 68 -20.49 -4.71 -1.65
CA SER A 68 -19.74 -3.50 -2.02
C SER A 68 -18.81 -3.75 -3.20
N HIS A 69 -18.09 -4.86 -3.19
CA HIS A 69 -17.03 -5.17 -4.16
C HIS A 69 -17.39 -6.20 -5.23
N ARG A 70 -18.49 -6.95 -5.04
CA ARG A 70 -18.91 -8.02 -5.96
C ARG A 70 -17.81 -9.04 -6.23
N SER A 71 -17.00 -9.35 -5.21
CA SER A 71 -15.82 -10.21 -5.35
C SER A 71 -16.17 -11.70 -5.46
N TYR A 72 -17.44 -12.06 -5.24
CA TYR A 72 -17.96 -13.40 -5.50
C TYR A 72 -19.48 -13.36 -5.69
N ASN A 73 -20.04 -14.47 -6.19
CA ASN A 73 -21.48 -14.71 -6.27
C ASN A 73 -21.93 -15.62 -5.12
N ALA A 74 -23.09 -15.32 -4.53
CA ALA A 74 -23.66 -16.09 -3.43
C ALA A 74 -25.03 -16.67 -3.81
N SER A 75 -25.31 -17.90 -3.38
CA SER A 75 -26.66 -18.48 -3.46
C SER A 75 -27.65 -17.64 -2.66
N LEU A 76 -28.95 -17.80 -2.95
CA LEU A 76 -29.99 -17.04 -2.25
C LEU A 76 -29.97 -17.30 -0.73
N LEU A 77 -29.74 -18.54 -0.33
CA LEU A 77 -29.61 -18.92 1.09
C LEU A 77 -28.44 -18.19 1.76
N LEU A 78 -27.26 -18.18 1.12
CA LEU A 78 -26.09 -17.49 1.65
C LEU A 78 -26.32 -15.96 1.71
N GLN A 79 -27.03 -15.38 0.74
CA GLN A 79 -27.39 -13.96 0.76
C GLN A 79 -28.29 -13.62 1.96
N TYR A 80 -29.33 -14.42 2.24
CA TYR A 80 -30.18 -14.19 3.42
C TYR A 80 -29.43 -14.39 4.73
N PHE A 81 -28.59 -15.44 4.82
CA PHE A 81 -27.73 -15.67 5.98
C PHE A 81 -26.85 -14.46 6.28
N LEU A 82 -26.12 -13.96 5.28
CA LEU A 82 -25.25 -12.79 5.43
C LEU A 82 -26.03 -11.49 5.68
N ALA A 83 -27.23 -11.35 5.11
CA ALA A 83 -28.08 -10.17 5.31
C ALA A 83 -28.61 -10.08 6.75
N CYS A 84 -29.01 -11.21 7.33
CA CYS A 84 -29.43 -11.32 8.73
C CYS A 84 -28.23 -11.12 9.69
N ALA A 85 -27.11 -11.78 9.41
CA ALA A 85 -25.87 -11.61 10.17
C ALA A 85 -25.41 -10.15 10.19
N GLY A 86 -25.41 -9.50 9.03
CA GLY A 86 -25.04 -8.10 8.88
C GLY A 86 -26.04 -7.15 9.52
N ALA A 87 -27.35 -7.43 9.47
CA ALA A 87 -28.35 -6.64 10.20
C ALA A 87 -28.10 -6.65 11.72
N GLY A 88 -27.68 -7.79 12.29
CA GLY A 88 -27.33 -7.91 13.71
C GLY A 88 -26.06 -7.16 14.14
N SER A 89 -25.29 -6.61 13.19
CA SER A 89 -24.18 -5.69 13.50
C SER A 89 -24.65 -4.26 13.84
N VAL A 90 -25.88 -3.89 13.46
CA VAL A 90 -26.46 -2.57 13.69
C VAL A 90 -25.65 -1.42 13.04
N GLN A 91 -25.11 -1.64 11.83
CA GLN A 91 -24.29 -0.64 11.10
C GLN A 91 -24.97 -0.01 9.88
N GLY A 92 -26.29 -0.08 9.81
CA GLY A 92 -27.10 0.35 8.68
C GLY A 92 -27.41 -0.80 7.72
N SER A 93 -28.39 -0.58 6.85
CA SER A 93 -28.75 -1.56 5.81
C SER A 93 -27.60 -1.79 4.82
N ILE A 94 -27.60 -2.95 4.14
CA ILE A 94 -26.64 -3.27 3.07
C ILE A 94 -26.55 -2.11 2.06
N ARG A 95 -27.69 -1.60 1.60
CA ARG A 95 -27.74 -0.51 0.62
C ARG A 95 -27.03 0.76 1.12
N PHE A 96 -27.24 1.12 2.38
CA PHE A 96 -26.61 2.31 2.97
C PHE A 96 -25.11 2.13 3.14
N TRP A 97 -24.71 1.00 3.74
CA TRP A 97 -23.33 0.68 4.05
C TRP A 97 -22.50 0.56 2.77
N ALA A 98 -22.97 -0.25 1.81
CA ALA A 98 -22.26 -0.47 0.55
C ALA A 98 -22.15 0.80 -0.31
N ARG A 99 -23.17 1.68 -0.29
CA ARG A 99 -23.08 2.99 -0.96
C ARG A 99 -21.97 3.84 -0.37
N LEU A 100 -21.87 3.91 0.96
CA LEU A 100 -20.81 4.67 1.62
C LEU A 100 -19.43 4.06 1.37
N HIS A 101 -19.33 2.74 1.47
CA HIS A 101 -18.07 2.01 1.22
C HIS A 101 -17.56 2.19 -0.22
N ARG A 102 -18.45 2.10 -1.22
CA ARG A 102 -18.10 2.39 -2.62
C ARG A 102 -17.68 3.85 -2.82
N ALA A 103 -18.30 4.79 -2.11
CA ALA A 103 -17.90 6.19 -2.15
C ALA A 103 -16.52 6.39 -1.51
N HIS A 104 -16.24 5.71 -0.40
CA HIS A 104 -14.93 5.70 0.24
C HIS A 104 -13.85 5.24 -0.75
N HIS A 105 -13.95 4.05 -1.34
CA HIS A 105 -12.96 3.58 -2.32
C HIS A 105 -12.76 4.51 -3.53
N ARG A 106 -13.82 5.15 -4.01
CA ARG A 106 -13.73 6.03 -5.18
C ARG A 106 -13.05 7.36 -4.84
N TYR A 107 -13.20 7.82 -3.61
CA TYR A 107 -12.81 9.14 -3.17
C TYR A 107 -11.85 9.11 -1.99
N THR A 108 -11.16 7.96 -1.77
CA THR A 108 -10.29 7.72 -0.62
C THR A 108 -9.38 8.91 -0.41
N ASP A 109 -9.30 9.38 0.84
CA ASP A 109 -8.43 10.48 1.25
C ASP A 109 -8.77 11.87 0.67
N THR A 110 -9.89 12.01 -0.05
CA THR A 110 -10.39 13.30 -0.52
C THR A 110 -11.50 13.86 0.39
N ALA A 111 -11.88 15.12 0.18
CA ALA A 111 -13.02 15.74 0.88
C ALA A 111 -14.38 15.06 0.59
N LEU A 112 -14.46 14.21 -0.45
CA LEU A 112 -15.67 13.46 -0.81
C LEU A 112 -15.74 12.07 -0.15
N ASP A 113 -14.66 11.64 0.51
CA ASP A 113 -14.63 10.42 1.32
C ASP A 113 -15.56 10.59 2.54
N PRO A 114 -16.56 9.71 2.75
CA PRO A 114 -17.48 9.82 3.88
C PRO A 114 -16.83 9.75 5.27
N TYR A 115 -15.65 9.15 5.39
CA TYR A 115 -14.96 8.96 6.66
C TYR A 115 -13.44 9.08 6.51
N SER A 116 -13.01 10.08 5.74
CA SER A 116 -11.61 10.38 5.43
C SER A 116 -10.70 10.33 6.66
N ALA A 117 -9.60 9.57 6.55
CA ALA A 117 -8.57 9.49 7.58
C ALA A 117 -7.85 10.83 7.80
N HIS A 118 -7.81 11.72 6.79
CA HIS A 118 -7.21 13.05 6.88
C HIS A 118 -7.94 14.01 7.82
N LEU A 119 -9.21 13.74 8.15
CA LEU A 119 -9.96 14.51 9.14
C LEU A 119 -9.65 14.08 10.59
N GLY A 120 -8.73 13.12 10.76
CA GLY A 120 -8.23 12.67 12.05
C GLY A 120 -8.69 11.26 12.44
N PHE A 121 -7.96 10.67 13.37
CA PHE A 121 -8.20 9.31 13.86
C PHE A 121 -9.62 9.15 14.43
N TRP A 122 -10.03 10.03 15.34
CA TRP A 122 -11.36 9.93 15.97
C TRP A 122 -12.51 10.21 14.99
N HIS A 123 -12.28 11.07 14.01
CA HIS A 123 -13.25 11.32 12.95
C HIS A 123 -13.52 10.05 12.14
N SER A 124 -12.46 9.42 11.62
CA SER A 124 -12.54 8.20 10.82
C SER A 124 -13.01 6.98 11.62
N HIS A 125 -12.69 6.90 12.92
CA HIS A 125 -13.17 5.83 13.80
C HIS A 125 -14.70 5.90 14.02
N PHE A 126 -15.22 6.99 14.58
CA PHE A 126 -16.69 7.13 14.76
C PHE A 126 -17.25 8.55 14.59
N GLY A 127 -16.41 9.59 14.58
CA GLY A 127 -16.87 10.99 14.54
C GLY A 127 -17.71 11.32 13.31
N TRP A 128 -17.42 10.70 12.16
CA TRP A 128 -18.20 10.84 10.92
C TRP A 128 -19.67 10.42 11.05
N MET A 129 -20.00 9.57 12.03
CA MET A 129 -21.37 9.13 12.32
C MET A 129 -22.10 10.06 13.28
N LEU A 130 -21.36 10.82 14.09
CA LEU A 130 -21.89 11.70 15.14
C LEU A 130 -22.29 13.07 14.62
N VAL A 131 -21.54 13.61 13.66
CA VAL A 131 -21.75 14.97 13.13
C VAL A 131 -22.24 14.90 11.69
N LYS A 132 -23.20 15.75 11.32
CA LYS A 132 -23.65 15.87 9.94
C LYS A 132 -22.48 16.32 9.05
N PRO A 133 -22.26 15.66 7.90
CA PRO A 133 -21.10 15.94 7.07
C PRO A 133 -21.22 17.34 6.45
N ARG A 134 -20.09 18.05 6.43
CA ARG A 134 -19.97 19.39 5.85
C ARG A 134 -19.96 19.36 4.34
N VAL A 135 -19.25 18.37 3.80
CA VAL A 135 -19.24 18.05 2.38
C VAL A 135 -20.13 16.82 2.17
N LYS A 136 -21.03 16.86 1.20
CA LYS A 136 -21.86 15.70 0.87
C LYS A 136 -20.93 14.59 0.35
N PRO A 137 -21.00 13.36 0.90
CA PRO A 137 -20.18 12.25 0.40
C PRO A 137 -20.35 12.06 -1.09
N GLY A 138 -19.27 11.65 -1.75
CA GLY A 138 -19.21 11.46 -3.19
C GLY A 138 -20.25 10.46 -3.72
N ARG A 139 -20.52 10.55 -5.04
CA ARG A 139 -21.48 9.68 -5.70
C ARG A 139 -20.87 8.29 -5.95
N ALA A 140 -21.60 7.25 -5.56
CA ALA A 140 -21.26 5.86 -5.85
C ALA A 140 -22.39 5.20 -6.65
N GLU A 141 -22.04 4.44 -7.68
CA GLU A 141 -22.99 3.64 -8.45
C GLU A 141 -23.55 2.51 -7.57
N CYS A 142 -24.87 2.36 -7.57
CA CYS A 142 -25.58 1.42 -6.68
C CYS A 142 -26.78 0.74 -7.37
N GLY A 143 -26.93 0.87 -8.69
CA GLY A 143 -28.06 0.31 -9.43
C GLY A 143 -28.23 -1.20 -9.28
N ASP A 144 -27.14 -1.94 -9.12
CA ASP A 144 -27.16 -3.38 -8.83
C ASP A 144 -27.78 -3.69 -7.46
N LEU A 145 -27.48 -2.89 -6.43
CA LEU A 145 -28.03 -3.07 -5.09
C LEU A 145 -29.55 -2.85 -5.08
N GLN A 146 -30.05 -1.94 -5.93
CA GLN A 146 -31.48 -1.68 -6.09
C GLN A 146 -32.21 -2.82 -6.80
N LYS A 147 -31.52 -3.54 -7.68
CA LYS A 147 -32.06 -4.70 -8.41
C LYS A 147 -32.01 -5.99 -7.57
N ASN A 148 -31.20 -6.04 -6.51
CA ASN A 148 -31.11 -7.20 -5.64
C ASN A 148 -32.28 -7.25 -4.63
N ARG A 149 -33.13 -8.29 -4.74
CA ARG A 149 -34.32 -8.47 -3.90
C ARG A 149 -34.00 -8.66 -2.41
N VAL A 150 -32.90 -9.33 -2.06
CA VAL A 150 -32.49 -9.54 -0.66
C VAL A 150 -32.03 -8.22 -0.05
N VAL A 151 -31.23 -7.45 -0.79
CA VAL A 151 -30.76 -6.13 -0.35
C VAL A 151 -31.93 -5.18 -0.10
N MET A 152 -32.90 -5.14 -1.02
CA MET A 152 -34.07 -4.27 -0.88
C MET A 152 -35.04 -4.74 0.19
N TRP A 153 -35.22 -6.06 0.37
CA TRP A 153 -35.95 -6.62 1.51
C TRP A 153 -35.32 -6.20 2.84
N GLN A 154 -34.00 -6.38 2.97
CA GLN A 154 -33.30 -6.03 4.20
C GLN A 154 -33.31 -4.52 4.46
N HIS A 155 -33.18 -3.70 3.41
CA HIS A 155 -33.28 -2.24 3.54
C HIS A 155 -34.67 -1.80 4.02
N ARG A 156 -35.75 -2.41 3.51
CA ARG A 156 -37.13 -2.12 3.92
C ARG A 156 -37.39 -2.51 5.38
N TRP A 157 -36.86 -3.64 5.82
CA TRP A 157 -37.10 -4.20 7.17
C TRP A 157 -35.93 -4.01 8.13
N TYR A 158 -35.04 -3.06 7.84
CA TYR A 158 -33.74 -2.98 8.50
C TYR A 158 -33.85 -2.84 10.02
N PHE A 159 -34.68 -1.92 10.53
CA PHE A 159 -34.78 -1.68 11.97
C PHE A 159 -35.33 -2.90 12.74
N PRO A 160 -36.44 -3.53 12.32
CA PRO A 160 -36.89 -4.79 12.93
C PRO A 160 -35.84 -5.90 12.86
N LEU A 161 -35.18 -6.09 11.71
CA LEU A 161 -34.13 -7.10 11.55
C LEU A 161 -32.92 -6.83 12.45
N ALA A 162 -32.51 -5.57 12.57
CA ALA A 162 -31.39 -5.18 13.42
C ALA A 162 -31.69 -5.39 14.91
N ALA A 163 -32.91 -5.07 15.37
CA ALA A 163 -33.32 -5.35 16.75
C ALA A 163 -33.40 -6.87 17.01
N PHE A 164 -34.00 -7.61 16.08
CA PHE A 164 -34.17 -9.06 16.21
C PHE A 164 -32.82 -9.80 16.21
N TRP A 165 -32.03 -9.64 15.15
CA TRP A 165 -30.75 -10.34 15.01
C TRP A 165 -29.63 -9.72 15.85
N GLY A 166 -29.71 -8.45 16.21
CA GLY A 166 -28.67 -7.77 16.99
C GLY A 166 -28.78 -7.98 18.49
N LEU A 167 -30.01 -8.13 19.01
CA LEU A 167 -30.27 -8.17 20.44
C LEU A 167 -31.22 -9.30 20.87
N LEU A 168 -32.39 -9.45 20.24
CA LEU A 168 -33.39 -10.42 20.71
C LEU A 168 -32.92 -11.87 20.59
N VAL A 169 -32.35 -12.25 19.45
CA VAL A 169 -31.82 -13.61 19.21
C VAL A 169 -30.74 -14.00 20.22
N PRO A 170 -29.66 -13.22 20.43
CA PRO A 170 -28.63 -13.63 21.38
C PRO A 170 -29.14 -13.67 22.84
N VAL A 171 -30.05 -12.77 23.23
CA VAL A 171 -30.70 -12.77 24.54
C VAL A 171 -31.54 -14.03 24.73
N ALA A 172 -32.45 -14.29 23.79
CA ALA A 172 -33.34 -15.44 23.84
C ALA A 172 -32.56 -16.75 23.80
N PHE A 173 -31.50 -16.83 23.00
CA PHE A 173 -30.67 -18.04 22.95
C PHE A 173 -30.05 -18.34 24.32
N CYS A 174 -29.40 -17.38 24.97
CA CYS A 174 -28.80 -17.59 26.30
C CYS A 174 -29.86 -17.91 27.37
N GLY A 175 -30.99 -17.20 27.32
CA GLY A 175 -32.11 -17.38 28.25
C GLY A 175 -32.79 -18.75 28.13
N LEU A 176 -33.11 -19.18 26.91
CA LEU A 176 -33.86 -20.41 26.65
C LEU A 176 -32.99 -21.67 26.79
N THR A 177 -31.68 -21.59 26.53
CA THR A 177 -30.82 -22.78 26.53
C THR A 177 -30.14 -23.06 27.88
N TRP A 178 -29.75 -22.02 28.63
CA TRP A 178 -29.12 -22.20 29.95
C TRP A 178 -29.55 -21.16 31.00
N GLY A 179 -30.70 -20.51 30.79
CA GLY A 179 -31.33 -19.65 31.80
C GLY A 179 -30.63 -18.32 32.06
N ASP A 180 -29.73 -17.87 31.17
CA ASP A 180 -28.93 -16.66 31.39
C ASP A 180 -29.42 -15.47 30.55
N TRP A 181 -30.62 -14.98 30.87
CA TRP A 181 -31.25 -13.84 30.19
C TRP A 181 -30.43 -12.57 30.29
N TRP A 182 -29.94 -12.25 31.50
CA TRP A 182 -29.13 -11.05 31.75
C TRP A 182 -27.74 -11.15 31.13
N GLY A 183 -27.11 -12.33 31.17
CA GLY A 183 -25.85 -12.53 30.46
C GLY A 183 -26.03 -12.42 28.95
N GLY A 184 -27.14 -12.94 28.41
CA GLY A 184 -27.53 -12.73 27.01
C GLY A 184 -27.72 -11.25 26.66
N TRP A 185 -28.33 -10.46 27.53
CA TRP A 185 -28.56 -9.02 27.34
C TRP A 185 -27.28 -8.19 27.36
N TYR A 186 -26.49 -8.33 28.42
CA TYR A 186 -25.31 -7.50 28.61
C TYR A 186 -24.09 -7.98 27.82
N TRP A 187 -23.82 -9.30 27.81
CA TRP A 187 -22.62 -9.84 27.16
C TRP A 187 -22.86 -10.17 25.69
N ALA A 188 -23.84 -11.03 25.38
CA ALA A 188 -24.11 -11.46 24.00
C ALA A 188 -24.84 -10.38 23.17
N GLY A 189 -25.55 -9.48 23.83
CA GLY A 189 -26.16 -8.29 23.26
C GLY A 189 -25.18 -7.12 23.19
N PHE A 190 -25.10 -6.31 24.26
CA PHE A 190 -24.41 -5.02 24.23
C PHE A 190 -22.88 -5.11 24.14
N ALA A 191 -22.20 -5.87 24.99
CA ALA A 191 -20.73 -5.94 24.97
C ALA A 191 -20.21 -6.49 23.63
N ARG A 192 -20.87 -7.50 23.09
CA ARG A 192 -20.61 -8.01 21.74
C ARG A 192 -20.89 -6.97 20.65
N LEU A 193 -21.97 -6.18 20.73
CA LEU A 193 -22.23 -5.08 19.78
C LEU A 193 -21.09 -4.06 19.80
N VAL A 194 -20.64 -3.64 20.98
CA VAL A 194 -19.50 -2.73 21.15
C VAL A 194 -18.26 -3.31 20.47
N ALA A 195 -17.97 -4.59 20.70
CA ALA A 195 -16.84 -5.26 20.04
C ALA A 195 -16.98 -5.24 18.51
N VAL A 196 -18.15 -5.57 17.95
CA VAL A 196 -18.40 -5.53 16.48
C VAL A 196 -18.22 -4.12 15.93
N HIS A 197 -18.75 -3.11 16.60
CA HIS A 197 -18.66 -1.70 16.20
C HIS A 197 -17.20 -1.24 16.15
N HIS A 198 -16.47 -1.36 17.25
CA HIS A 198 -15.07 -0.93 17.30
C HIS A 198 -14.16 -1.75 16.39
N SER A 199 -14.46 -3.04 16.17
CA SER A 199 -13.76 -3.87 15.18
C SER A 199 -13.95 -3.31 13.77
N THR A 200 -15.17 -2.90 13.39
CA THR A 200 -15.40 -2.34 12.04
C THR A 200 -14.85 -0.92 11.92
N PHE A 201 -15.00 -0.09 12.95
CA PHE A 201 -14.47 1.27 12.99
C PHE A 201 -12.94 1.32 12.94
N ALA A 202 -12.28 0.31 13.49
CA ALA A 202 -10.83 0.14 13.40
C ALA A 202 -10.34 -0.01 11.95
N VAL A 203 -11.16 -0.52 11.03
CA VAL A 203 -10.81 -0.60 9.60
C VAL A 203 -10.64 0.82 9.03
N ASN A 204 -11.60 1.71 9.29
CA ASN A 204 -11.57 3.08 8.77
C ASN A 204 -10.46 3.95 9.41
N SER A 205 -9.96 3.56 10.59
CA SER A 205 -9.03 4.35 11.39
C SER A 205 -7.68 3.66 11.52
N ILE A 206 -7.55 2.63 12.36
CA ILE A 206 -6.29 1.90 12.58
C ILE A 206 -5.69 1.42 11.25
N ALA A 207 -6.49 0.88 10.32
CA ALA A 207 -6.00 0.41 9.03
C ALA A 207 -5.55 1.53 8.07
N HIS A 208 -5.86 2.79 8.37
CA HIS A 208 -5.38 3.97 7.65
C HIS A 208 -4.22 4.69 8.35
N TRP A 209 -3.77 4.19 9.51
CA TRP A 209 -2.74 4.85 10.33
C TRP A 209 -1.57 3.92 10.65
N LEU A 210 -1.83 2.64 10.92
CA LEU A 210 -0.85 1.67 11.37
C LEU A 210 -0.58 0.59 10.30
N GLY A 211 0.69 0.39 9.95
CA GLY A 211 1.13 -0.71 9.10
C GLY A 211 2.09 -0.30 7.98
N SER A 212 2.14 -1.13 6.95
CA SER A 212 3.01 -0.95 5.78
C SER A 212 2.21 -0.73 4.49
N THR A 213 2.86 -0.20 3.45
CA THR A 213 2.27 0.07 2.12
C THR A 213 2.92 -0.77 1.02
N PRO A 214 2.83 -2.12 1.07
CA PRO A 214 3.57 -2.99 0.16
C PRO A 214 3.11 -2.93 -1.31
N TYR A 215 1.93 -2.38 -1.60
CA TYR A 215 1.36 -2.33 -2.95
C TYR A 215 1.23 -0.92 -3.52
N SER A 216 0.96 0.08 -2.69
CA SER A 216 0.86 1.49 -3.09
C SER A 216 0.95 2.41 -1.89
N ASP A 217 1.64 3.54 -2.01
CA ASP A 217 1.71 4.59 -0.98
C ASP A 217 0.99 5.89 -1.39
N ARG A 218 0.14 5.83 -2.42
CA ARG A 218 -0.66 6.98 -2.90
C ARG A 218 -1.75 7.41 -1.92
N HIS A 219 -2.23 6.47 -1.12
CA HIS A 219 -3.31 6.66 -0.16
C HIS A 219 -2.90 6.10 1.21
N SER A 220 -3.64 6.49 2.24
CA SER A 220 -3.43 6.14 3.64
C SER A 220 -3.67 4.68 4.07
N PRO A 221 -4.39 3.80 3.33
CA PRO A 221 -4.57 2.38 3.71
C PRO A 221 -3.25 1.63 3.91
N ARG A 222 -3.17 0.84 4.99
CA ARG A 222 -1.98 0.09 5.41
C ARG A 222 -2.30 -1.37 5.71
N ASP A 223 -1.31 -2.22 5.45
CA ASP A 223 -1.33 -3.63 5.83
C ASP A 223 -0.72 -3.84 7.21
N HIS A 224 -1.48 -4.46 8.12
CA HIS A 224 -1.01 -4.79 9.46
C HIS A 224 -1.72 -6.00 10.09
N LEU A 225 -0.95 -6.94 10.66
CA LEU A 225 -1.48 -8.18 11.25
C LEU A 225 -2.38 -7.92 12.46
N VAL A 226 -2.00 -7.02 13.38
CA VAL A 226 -2.83 -6.71 14.56
C VAL A 226 -4.17 -6.13 14.12
N THR A 227 -4.16 -5.26 13.11
CA THR A 227 -5.38 -4.73 12.52
C THR A 227 -6.22 -5.86 11.92
N ALA A 228 -5.60 -6.84 11.26
CA ALA A 228 -6.32 -8.00 10.73
C ALA A 228 -6.96 -8.87 11.83
N LEU A 229 -6.28 -9.06 12.96
CA LEU A 229 -6.83 -9.76 14.12
C LEU A 229 -8.04 -9.02 14.71
N LEU A 230 -7.92 -7.71 14.91
CA LEU A 230 -8.99 -6.86 15.46
C LEU A 230 -10.22 -6.76 14.54
N THR A 231 -10.04 -6.96 13.24
CA THR A 231 -11.06 -6.69 12.21
C THR A 231 -11.55 -7.95 11.49
N LEU A 232 -11.22 -9.14 12.01
CA LEU A 232 -11.57 -10.44 11.40
C LEU A 232 -11.08 -10.59 9.94
N GLY A 233 -9.87 -10.12 9.65
CA GLY A 233 -9.19 -10.27 8.35
C GLY A 233 -9.15 -9.02 7.47
N GLU A 234 -9.71 -7.90 7.92
CA GLU A 234 -9.83 -6.65 7.13
C GLU A 234 -8.61 -5.71 7.23
N GLY A 235 -7.58 -6.11 7.98
CA GLY A 235 -6.39 -5.28 8.24
C GLY A 235 -5.28 -5.33 7.19
N TYR A 236 -5.41 -6.14 6.14
CA TYR A 236 -4.57 -6.04 4.95
C TYR A 236 -5.17 -4.99 4.00
N HIS A 237 -5.26 -3.77 4.49
CA HIS A 237 -6.09 -2.71 3.90
C HIS A 237 -5.40 -2.03 2.71
N ASN A 238 -4.06 -2.04 2.67
CA ASN A 238 -3.31 -1.55 1.51
C ASN A 238 -3.55 -2.44 0.29
N PHE A 239 -3.50 -3.77 0.49
CA PHE A 239 -3.86 -4.71 -0.57
C PHE A 239 -5.30 -4.49 -1.02
N HIS A 240 -6.23 -4.42 -0.07
CA HIS A 240 -7.65 -4.27 -0.35
C HIS A 240 -7.96 -3.01 -1.17
N HIS A 241 -7.39 -1.85 -0.82
CA HIS A 241 -7.61 -0.61 -1.58
C HIS A 241 -6.98 -0.64 -2.98
N GLN A 242 -5.84 -1.33 -3.13
CA GLN A 242 -5.20 -1.48 -4.43
C GLN A 242 -5.94 -2.48 -5.34
N PHE A 243 -6.55 -3.52 -4.76
CA PHE A 243 -7.19 -4.63 -5.48
C PHE A 243 -8.61 -4.91 -4.92
N PRO A 244 -9.54 -3.95 -4.98
CA PRO A 244 -10.78 -3.98 -4.22
C PRO A 244 -11.75 -5.11 -4.61
N SER A 245 -11.61 -5.66 -5.81
CA SER A 245 -12.47 -6.77 -6.28
C SER A 245 -11.92 -8.17 -5.93
N ASP A 246 -10.72 -8.29 -5.35
CA ASP A 246 -10.24 -9.60 -4.87
C ASP A 246 -11.11 -10.03 -3.69
N TYR A 247 -11.54 -11.29 -3.67
CA TYR A 247 -12.33 -11.79 -2.53
C TYR A 247 -11.49 -11.98 -1.27
N ARG A 248 -10.16 -11.82 -1.36
CA ARG A 248 -9.20 -11.92 -0.26
C ARG A 248 -8.65 -10.53 0.04
N ASN A 249 -8.58 -10.18 1.32
CA ASN A 249 -7.70 -9.09 1.73
C ASN A 249 -6.29 -9.62 1.98
N ALA A 250 -6.20 -10.85 2.50
CA ALA A 250 -4.94 -11.52 2.73
C ALA A 250 -4.66 -12.57 1.65
N ILE A 251 -3.73 -12.30 0.73
CA ILE A 251 -3.50 -13.15 -0.45
C ILE A 251 -2.76 -14.46 -0.15
N ARG A 252 -1.91 -14.50 0.88
CA ARG A 252 -1.18 -15.72 1.25
C ARG A 252 -2.09 -16.64 2.05
N TRP A 253 -1.89 -17.95 1.92
CA TRP A 253 -2.75 -18.94 2.59
C TRP A 253 -2.69 -18.84 4.12
N TYR A 254 -1.50 -18.52 4.68
CA TYR A 254 -1.24 -18.42 6.11
C TYR A 254 -1.59 -17.04 6.72
N GLN A 255 -1.79 -16.02 5.90
CA GLN A 255 -2.15 -14.70 6.41
C GLN A 255 -3.60 -14.73 6.93
N TYR A 256 -3.78 -14.18 8.13
CA TYR A 256 -5.04 -14.20 8.87
C TYR A 256 -6.15 -13.46 8.13
N ASP A 257 -7.07 -14.22 7.56
CA ASP A 257 -8.29 -13.72 6.94
C ASP A 257 -9.36 -14.81 7.03
N PRO A 258 -10.04 -14.93 8.19
CA PRO A 258 -11.11 -15.90 8.39
C PRO A 258 -12.22 -15.79 7.35
N THR A 259 -12.50 -14.57 6.88
CA THR A 259 -13.51 -14.30 5.86
C THR A 259 -13.16 -14.97 4.52
N LYS A 260 -11.90 -14.92 4.09
CA LYS A 260 -11.42 -15.64 2.90
C LYS A 260 -11.66 -17.15 3.02
N TRP A 261 -11.34 -17.72 4.18
CA TRP A 261 -11.53 -19.16 4.40
C TRP A 261 -13.01 -19.54 4.43
N PHE A 262 -13.85 -18.73 5.09
CA PHE A 262 -15.30 -18.88 5.07
C PHE A 262 -15.86 -18.86 3.64
N ILE A 263 -15.52 -17.85 2.83
CA ILE A 263 -15.99 -17.77 1.43
C ILE A 263 -15.48 -18.96 0.61
N SER A 264 -14.23 -19.40 0.83
CA SER A 264 -13.66 -20.56 0.14
C SER A 264 -14.38 -21.86 0.51
N LEU A 265 -14.77 -22.02 1.79
CA LEU A 265 -15.58 -23.14 2.26
C LEU A 265 -16.99 -23.11 1.66
N CYS A 266 -17.62 -21.93 1.60
CA CYS A 266 -18.90 -21.75 0.89
C CYS A 266 -18.79 -22.12 -0.60
N ALA A 267 -17.65 -21.84 -1.24
CA ALA A 267 -17.41 -22.21 -2.62
C ALA A 267 -17.26 -23.73 -2.79
N PHE A 268 -16.58 -24.39 -1.85
CA PHE A 268 -16.49 -25.85 -1.80
C PHE A 268 -17.87 -26.50 -1.75
N PHE A 269 -18.79 -25.98 -0.93
CA PHE A 269 -20.19 -26.43 -0.87
C PHE A 269 -21.10 -25.87 -1.98
N ARG A 270 -20.54 -25.18 -2.99
CA ARG A 270 -21.27 -24.59 -4.13
C ARG A 270 -22.37 -23.58 -3.74
N VAL A 271 -22.30 -23.01 -2.55
CA VAL A 271 -23.17 -21.88 -2.13
C VAL A 271 -22.52 -20.52 -2.39
N ALA A 272 -21.23 -20.50 -2.76
CA ALA A 272 -20.54 -19.38 -3.38
C ALA A 272 -19.89 -19.80 -4.72
N SER A 273 -19.74 -18.86 -5.66
CA SER A 273 -19.08 -19.10 -6.95
C SER A 273 -18.39 -17.83 -7.46
N ASN A 274 -17.61 -17.94 -8.53
CA ASN A 274 -16.91 -16.81 -9.16
C ASN A 274 -16.06 -15.98 -8.18
N LEU A 275 -15.24 -16.64 -7.36
CA LEU A 275 -14.34 -15.99 -6.41
C LEU A 275 -13.26 -15.24 -7.18
N GLN A 276 -13.39 -13.92 -7.27
CA GLN A 276 -12.51 -13.06 -8.04
C GLN A 276 -11.14 -12.96 -7.39
N ARG A 277 -10.08 -13.15 -8.19
CA ARG A 277 -8.69 -12.98 -7.78
C ARG A 277 -7.97 -12.13 -8.81
N PHE A 278 -7.17 -11.18 -8.37
CA PHE A 278 -6.31 -10.43 -9.29
C PHE A 278 -5.18 -11.32 -9.80
N ARG A 279 -4.70 -11.01 -11.02
CA ARG A 279 -3.57 -11.71 -11.63
C ARG A 279 -2.32 -11.49 -10.79
N GLU A 280 -1.62 -12.59 -10.50
CA GLU A 280 -0.40 -12.55 -9.69
C GLU A 280 0.66 -11.61 -10.31
N SER A 281 0.73 -11.54 -11.65
CA SER A 281 1.64 -10.63 -12.35
C SER A 281 1.46 -9.16 -11.96
N GLU A 282 0.21 -8.69 -11.85
CA GLU A 282 -0.09 -7.29 -11.51
C GLU A 282 0.21 -7.01 -10.03
N ILE A 283 -0.08 -7.98 -9.15
CA ILE A 283 0.28 -7.93 -7.73
C ILE A 283 1.80 -7.81 -7.57
N GLN A 284 2.57 -8.64 -8.29
CA GLN A 284 4.03 -8.61 -8.22
C GLN A 284 4.63 -7.32 -8.80
N LYS A 285 4.08 -6.78 -9.90
CA LYS A 285 4.49 -5.48 -10.44
C LYS A 285 4.32 -4.36 -9.42
N CYS A 286 3.16 -4.25 -8.74
CA CYS A 286 2.95 -3.25 -7.70
C CYS A 286 3.96 -3.37 -6.55
N ARG A 287 4.22 -4.60 -6.08
CA ARG A 287 5.22 -4.84 -5.03
C ARG A 287 6.63 -4.45 -5.47
N LEU A 288 7.01 -4.79 -6.70
CA LEU A 288 8.31 -4.43 -7.25
C LEU A 288 8.45 -2.91 -7.36
N MET A 289 7.43 -2.21 -7.85
CA MET A 289 7.43 -0.75 -7.94
C MET A 289 7.64 -0.10 -6.55
N MET A 290 6.96 -0.60 -5.52
CA MET A 290 7.17 -0.10 -4.15
C MET A 290 8.58 -0.37 -3.62
N LYS A 291 9.15 -1.56 -3.91
CA LYS A 291 10.55 -1.86 -3.56
C LYS A 291 11.53 -0.95 -4.30
N LEU A 292 11.36 -0.74 -5.60
CA LEU A 292 12.19 0.16 -6.39
C LEU A 292 12.13 1.60 -5.84
N LYS A 293 10.94 2.07 -5.46
CA LYS A 293 10.78 3.38 -4.82
C LYS A 293 11.55 3.50 -3.50
N ILE A 294 11.54 2.44 -2.67
CA ILE A 294 12.30 2.40 -1.42
C ILE A 294 13.81 2.36 -1.70
N LEU A 295 14.25 1.50 -2.63
CA LEU A 295 15.65 1.38 -3.01
C LEU A 295 16.19 2.68 -3.60
N LYS A 296 15.40 3.40 -4.39
CA LYS A 296 15.77 4.72 -4.92
C LYS A 296 15.98 5.73 -3.79
N LYS A 297 15.11 5.78 -2.79
CA LYS A 297 15.31 6.65 -1.61
C LYS A 297 16.60 6.32 -0.87
N ILE A 298 16.88 5.02 -0.66
CA ILE A 298 18.12 4.58 -0.01
C ILE A 298 19.34 4.98 -0.86
N GLN A 299 19.27 4.79 -2.17
CA GLN A 299 20.32 5.21 -3.10
C GLN A 299 20.57 6.73 -2.99
N ASP A 300 19.51 7.54 -3.00
CA ASP A 300 19.61 9.01 -2.90
C ASP A 300 20.19 9.45 -1.54
N GLU A 301 19.87 8.76 -0.44
CA GLU A 301 20.47 9.00 0.88
C GLU A 301 21.95 8.63 0.92
N VAL A 302 22.35 7.52 0.29
CA VAL A 302 23.75 7.11 0.18
C VAL A 302 24.54 8.12 -0.66
N GLU A 303 24.01 8.53 -1.83
CA GLU A 303 24.61 9.59 -2.67
C GLU A 303 24.78 10.89 -1.88
N LYS A 304 23.75 11.34 -1.16
CA LYS A 304 23.83 12.57 -0.37
C LYS A 304 24.88 12.51 0.75
N ARG A 305 25.07 11.35 1.37
CA ARG A 305 25.96 11.20 2.54
C ARG A 305 27.41 10.90 2.16
N TRP A 306 27.62 10.08 1.14
CA TRP A 306 28.94 9.54 0.80
C TRP A 306 29.40 9.91 -0.62
N GLY A 307 28.47 10.26 -1.51
CA GLY A 307 28.74 10.58 -2.90
C GLY A 307 29.19 9.38 -3.72
N TRP A 308 28.92 9.41 -5.03
CA TRP A 308 29.43 8.42 -5.99
C TRP A 308 30.46 9.03 -6.98
N GLY A 309 31.05 10.16 -6.59
CA GLY A 309 31.91 10.98 -7.46
C GLY A 309 31.12 12.02 -8.26
N VAL A 310 31.76 12.60 -9.26
CA VAL A 310 31.09 13.56 -10.16
C VAL A 310 30.11 12.79 -11.06
N PRO A 311 28.83 13.19 -11.13
CA PRO A 311 27.86 12.56 -12.02
C PRO A 311 28.36 12.56 -13.46
N VAL A 312 28.15 11.45 -14.18
CA VAL A 312 28.63 11.27 -15.56
C VAL A 312 28.19 12.41 -16.49
N ALA A 313 26.96 12.90 -16.32
CA ALA A 313 26.42 14.02 -17.09
C ALA A 313 27.19 15.35 -16.91
N ASN A 314 27.96 15.49 -15.82
CA ASN A 314 28.73 16.67 -15.49
C ASN A 314 30.23 16.53 -15.83
N LEU A 315 30.65 15.36 -16.32
CA LEU A 315 32.05 15.12 -16.70
C LEU A 315 32.34 15.74 -18.07
N GLU A 316 33.47 16.43 -18.18
CA GLU A 316 33.94 16.97 -19.45
C GLU A 316 34.37 15.84 -20.39
N ILE A 317 34.16 16.00 -21.71
CA ILE A 317 34.65 15.04 -22.71
C ILE A 317 36.05 15.46 -23.18
N TRP A 318 37.06 14.63 -22.98
CA TRP A 318 38.44 14.86 -23.41
C TRP A 318 38.81 14.06 -24.66
N SER A 319 39.61 14.66 -25.54
CA SER A 319 40.29 13.90 -26.60
C SER A 319 41.48 13.12 -26.04
N TRP A 320 41.94 12.10 -26.77
CA TRP A 320 43.15 11.34 -26.40
C TRP A 320 44.38 12.25 -26.24
N LYS A 321 44.50 13.26 -27.11
CA LYS A 321 45.58 14.28 -27.03
C LYS A 321 45.53 15.06 -25.72
N LYS A 322 44.34 15.54 -25.31
CA LYS A 322 44.15 16.26 -24.04
C LYS A 322 44.45 15.37 -22.83
N PHE A 323 43.97 14.11 -22.85
CA PHE A 323 44.30 13.11 -21.83
C PHE A 323 45.82 12.89 -21.72
N THR A 324 46.50 12.65 -22.85
CA THR A 324 47.96 12.39 -22.87
C THR A 324 48.73 13.58 -22.30
N GLN A 325 48.38 14.80 -22.68
CA GLN A 325 49.00 16.02 -22.14
C GLN A 325 48.76 16.18 -20.64
N ALA A 326 47.53 15.95 -20.16
CA ALA A 326 47.20 16.05 -18.75
C ALA A 326 47.87 14.93 -17.90
N SER A 327 48.05 13.74 -18.47
CA SER A 327 48.69 12.60 -17.80
C SER A 327 50.20 12.77 -17.59
N ALA A 328 50.83 13.74 -18.28
CA ALA A 328 52.24 14.05 -18.08
C ALA A 328 52.50 14.75 -16.73
N THR A 329 51.49 15.42 -16.16
CA THR A 329 51.60 16.19 -14.91
C THR A 329 50.83 15.57 -13.75
N ARG A 330 49.86 14.69 -14.03
CA ARG A 330 49.04 13.99 -13.03
C ARG A 330 48.97 12.49 -13.35
N PRO A 331 48.94 11.60 -12.35
CA PRO A 331 48.71 10.18 -12.55
C PRO A 331 47.26 9.92 -12.99
N LEU A 332 47.00 10.07 -14.28
CA LEU A 332 45.71 9.81 -14.91
C LEU A 332 45.74 8.49 -15.66
N MET A 333 44.64 7.75 -15.64
CA MET A 333 44.47 6.54 -16.47
C MET A 333 43.03 6.39 -16.96
N VAL A 334 42.88 5.72 -18.10
CA VAL A 334 41.56 5.44 -18.67
C VAL A 334 41.10 4.05 -18.23
N ILE A 335 39.90 3.94 -17.68
CA ILE A 335 39.25 2.66 -17.37
C ILE A 335 37.80 2.75 -17.83
N SER A 336 37.38 1.82 -18.68
CA SER A 336 36.03 1.77 -19.29
C SER A 336 35.59 3.10 -19.91
N GLY A 337 36.51 3.77 -20.63
CA GLY A 337 36.22 5.04 -21.30
C GLY A 337 36.14 6.27 -20.41
N PHE A 338 36.36 6.14 -19.09
CA PHE A 338 36.46 7.27 -18.16
C PHE A 338 37.91 7.54 -17.79
N VAL A 339 38.28 8.82 -17.70
CA VAL A 339 39.56 9.28 -17.18
C VAL A 339 39.45 9.40 -15.67
N HIS A 340 40.34 8.73 -14.95
CA HIS A 340 40.42 8.73 -13.50
C HIS A 340 41.71 9.40 -13.04
N ASP A 341 41.62 10.28 -12.05
CA ASP A 341 42.77 10.78 -11.32
C ASP A 341 43.01 9.92 -10.08
N VAL A 342 44.06 9.11 -10.13
CA VAL A 342 44.40 8.19 -9.04
C VAL A 342 45.39 8.79 -8.03
N SER A 343 45.72 10.08 -8.13
CA SER A 343 46.73 10.74 -7.28
C SER A 343 46.56 10.47 -5.80
N SER A 344 45.33 10.59 -5.29
CA SER A 344 45.00 10.38 -3.88
C SER A 344 44.99 8.91 -3.46
N PHE A 345 44.95 7.98 -4.41
CA PHE A 345 44.80 6.54 -4.15
C PHE A 345 46.08 5.74 -4.41
N MET A 346 47.11 6.34 -5.02
CA MET A 346 48.36 5.66 -5.40
C MET A 346 48.99 4.84 -4.28
N GLN A 347 49.05 5.38 -3.06
CA GLN A 347 49.68 4.75 -1.89
C GLN A 347 48.75 3.81 -1.13
N GLU A 348 47.44 3.94 -1.34
CA GLU A 348 46.41 3.14 -0.67
C GLU A 348 46.02 1.90 -1.48
N HIS A 349 46.46 1.81 -2.74
CA HIS A 349 46.15 0.70 -3.63
C HIS A 349 46.64 -0.64 -3.03
N PRO A 350 45.74 -1.60 -2.73
CA PRO A 350 46.12 -2.85 -2.05
C PRO A 350 47.10 -3.73 -2.82
N GLY A 351 47.09 -3.64 -4.16
CA GLY A 351 48.05 -4.34 -5.02
C GLY A 351 49.44 -3.69 -5.06
N GLY A 352 49.60 -2.51 -4.44
CA GLY A 352 50.81 -1.71 -4.48
C GLY A 352 50.82 -0.66 -5.59
N GLU A 353 51.57 0.41 -5.35
CA GLU A 353 51.64 1.59 -6.22
C GLU A 353 52.28 1.30 -7.59
N THR A 354 53.21 0.36 -7.65
CA THR A 354 53.99 0.04 -8.87
C THR A 354 53.09 -0.35 -10.04
N TYR A 355 51.99 -1.07 -9.78
CA TYR A 355 51.05 -1.46 -10.82
C TYR A 355 50.27 -0.28 -11.38
N LEU A 356 49.92 0.72 -10.56
CA LEU A 356 49.26 1.93 -11.03
C LEU A 356 50.21 2.79 -11.86
N ARG A 357 51.47 2.94 -11.43
CA ARG A 357 52.50 3.69 -12.17
C ARG A 357 52.73 3.15 -13.58
N ALA A 358 52.68 1.83 -13.76
CA ALA A 358 52.84 1.20 -15.08
C ALA A 358 51.73 1.58 -16.09
N HIS A 359 50.57 2.03 -15.58
CA HIS A 359 49.36 2.33 -16.34
C HIS A 359 49.00 3.82 -16.41
N VAL A 360 49.80 4.70 -15.81
CA VAL A 360 49.64 6.16 -15.97
C VAL A 360 49.79 6.54 -17.45
N GLY A 361 48.85 7.35 -17.94
CA GLY A 361 48.79 7.81 -19.33
C GLY A 361 48.28 6.75 -20.32
N LYS A 362 47.75 5.62 -19.84
CA LYS A 362 47.29 4.50 -20.68
C LYS A 362 45.83 4.11 -20.38
N ASP A 363 45.27 3.28 -21.26
CA ASP A 363 44.05 2.54 -20.99
C ASP A 363 44.37 1.28 -20.18
N ALA A 364 43.84 1.24 -18.95
CA ALA A 364 44.00 0.16 -17.99
C ALA A 364 42.74 -0.72 -17.87
N THR A 365 41.76 -0.57 -18.77
CA THR A 365 40.49 -1.32 -18.72
C THR A 365 40.71 -2.82 -18.68
N SER A 366 41.61 -3.33 -19.52
CA SER A 366 41.92 -4.76 -19.57
C SER A 366 42.67 -5.23 -18.32
N ALA A 367 43.45 -4.38 -17.66
CA ALA A 367 44.13 -4.71 -16.42
C ALA A 367 43.19 -4.66 -15.20
N PHE A 368 42.14 -3.83 -15.27
CA PHE A 368 41.15 -3.69 -14.21
C PHE A 368 40.07 -4.78 -14.26
N TYR A 369 39.56 -5.13 -15.46
CA TYR A 369 38.48 -6.10 -15.66
C TYR A 369 38.92 -7.44 -16.27
N GLY A 370 40.18 -7.58 -16.68
CA GLY A 370 40.66 -8.71 -17.48
C GLY A 370 41.89 -9.41 -16.91
N GLY A 371 42.12 -10.63 -17.41
CA GLY A 371 43.28 -11.45 -17.05
C GLY A 371 43.20 -12.04 -15.64
N THR A 372 44.19 -11.74 -14.79
CA THR A 372 44.42 -12.33 -13.47
C THR A 372 43.62 -11.67 -12.34
N TYR A 373 43.07 -10.47 -12.57
CA TYR A 373 42.42 -9.65 -11.54
C TYR A 373 40.98 -9.31 -11.92
N ASP A 374 40.03 -9.74 -11.08
CA ASP A 374 38.62 -9.37 -11.14
C ASP A 374 38.32 -8.47 -9.93
N HIS A 375 38.43 -7.15 -10.13
CA HIS A 375 38.34 -6.18 -9.02
C HIS A 375 36.95 -6.22 -8.36
N SER A 376 36.93 -6.21 -7.02
CA SER A 376 35.68 -6.25 -6.26
C SER A 376 34.76 -5.05 -6.53
N GLU A 377 33.47 -5.19 -6.23
CA GLU A 377 32.48 -4.10 -6.27
C GLU A 377 32.93 -2.86 -5.49
N VAL A 378 33.66 -3.04 -4.38
CA VAL A 378 34.20 -1.91 -3.60
C VAL A 378 35.25 -1.13 -4.39
N ALA A 379 36.12 -1.81 -5.13
CA ALA A 379 37.11 -1.17 -5.98
C ALA A 379 36.44 -0.43 -7.15
N VAL A 380 35.37 -0.99 -7.73
CA VAL A 380 34.56 -0.32 -8.76
C VAL A 380 33.89 0.96 -8.19
N ASN A 381 33.34 0.88 -6.99
CA ASN A 381 32.70 2.01 -6.31
C ASN A 381 33.69 3.12 -6.00
N LEU A 382 34.87 2.78 -5.48
CA LEU A 382 35.94 3.73 -5.22
C LEU A 382 36.44 4.37 -6.52
N LEU A 383 36.62 3.57 -7.57
CA LEU A 383 37.02 4.06 -8.89
C LEU A 383 36.06 5.15 -9.41
N ALA A 384 34.76 4.99 -9.19
CA ALA A 384 33.78 6.00 -9.59
C ALA A 384 34.02 7.38 -8.95
N THR A 385 34.53 7.42 -7.71
CA THR A 385 34.87 8.68 -7.02
C THR A 385 36.10 9.40 -7.58
N LEU A 386 36.94 8.68 -8.34
CA LEU A 386 38.18 9.20 -8.93
C LEU A 386 37.99 9.76 -10.34
N ARG A 387 36.76 9.75 -10.88
CA ARG A 387 36.46 10.21 -12.24
C ARG A 387 36.65 11.72 -12.38
N VAL A 388 37.32 12.13 -13.46
CA VAL A 388 37.52 13.55 -13.81
C VAL A 388 37.03 13.92 -15.20
N SER A 389 36.91 12.95 -16.12
CA SER A 389 36.46 13.20 -17.51
C SER A 389 36.01 11.92 -18.20
N ILE A 390 35.28 12.05 -19.32
CA ILE A 390 34.97 10.99 -20.28
C ILE A 390 35.93 11.09 -21.46
N LEU A 391 36.53 9.99 -21.89
CA LEU A 391 37.32 9.95 -23.11
C LEU A 391 36.39 9.96 -24.34
N ARG A 392 36.63 10.83 -25.31
CA ARG A 392 35.87 10.91 -26.57
C ARG A 392 35.87 9.54 -27.26
N HIS A 393 34.69 9.06 -27.65
CA HIS A 393 34.44 7.70 -28.19
C HIS A 393 34.69 6.53 -27.20
N GLY A 394 34.99 6.82 -25.93
CA GLY A 394 35.18 5.80 -24.89
C GLY A 394 33.87 5.27 -24.29
N VAL A 395 32.79 6.06 -24.34
CA VAL A 395 31.44 5.67 -23.90
C VAL A 395 30.42 6.28 -24.87
N GLU A 396 29.32 5.58 -25.18
CA GLU A 396 28.17 6.19 -25.87
C GLU A 396 27.50 7.20 -24.92
N VAL A 397 27.69 8.49 -25.20
CA VAL A 397 26.98 9.57 -24.49
C VAL A 397 25.80 9.99 -25.34
N VAL A 398 24.57 9.91 -24.80
CA VAL A 398 23.39 10.48 -25.46
C VAL A 398 23.58 11.99 -25.49
N ALA A 399 23.96 12.54 -26.64
CA ALA A 399 24.03 13.97 -26.83
C ALA A 399 22.63 14.56 -26.55
N ALA A 400 22.52 15.47 -25.59
CA ALA A 400 21.36 16.36 -25.53
C ALA A 400 21.33 17.10 -26.86
N THR A 401 20.26 16.93 -27.63
CA THR A 401 20.06 17.58 -28.94
C THR A 401 20.37 19.08 -28.82
N PRO A 402 21.36 19.61 -29.55
CA PRO A 402 21.54 21.05 -29.63
C PRO A 402 20.33 21.63 -30.36
N SER A 403 19.79 22.73 -29.84
CA SER A 403 18.82 23.54 -30.55
C SER A 403 19.40 23.92 -31.92
N SER A 404 18.67 23.59 -32.98
CA SER A 404 19.03 23.88 -34.35
C SER A 404 19.23 25.38 -34.56
N ASN A 405 20.49 25.80 -34.62
CA ASN A 405 20.99 26.92 -35.41
C ASN A 405 22.51 26.92 -35.25
N ASP A 406 23.20 26.31 -36.22
CA ASP A 406 24.46 26.79 -36.79
C ASP A 406 24.94 25.74 -37.80
N SER A 407 24.45 25.91 -39.03
CA SER A 407 25.10 25.38 -40.22
C SER A 407 26.32 26.24 -40.52
N HIS A 408 27.53 25.67 -40.50
CA HIS A 408 28.56 25.80 -41.54
C HIS A 408 29.92 25.26 -41.04
N ASP A 409 30.62 24.60 -41.97
CA ASP A 409 32.05 24.28 -42.00
C ASP A 409 32.61 23.16 -41.10
N ALA A 410 32.72 21.96 -41.68
CA ALA A 410 33.61 20.90 -41.22
C ALA A 410 34.81 20.78 -42.17
N PRO A 411 36.06 20.89 -41.69
CA PRO A 411 37.21 20.35 -42.41
C PRO A 411 37.36 18.86 -42.09
N HIS A 412 37.59 18.08 -43.14
CA HIS A 412 38.10 16.72 -43.07
C HIS A 412 39.48 16.71 -42.39
N ASP A 413 39.59 16.06 -41.23
CA ASP A 413 40.87 15.56 -40.72
C ASP A 413 40.76 14.05 -40.53
N GLY A 414 41.41 13.32 -41.44
CA GLY A 414 41.64 11.89 -41.33
C GLY A 414 42.86 11.62 -40.46
N ALA A 415 42.65 10.90 -39.36
CA ALA A 415 43.60 10.00 -38.67
C ALA A 415 43.16 9.86 -37.21
N ASP A 416 42.29 8.89 -36.90
CA ASP A 416 42.15 8.37 -35.52
C ASP A 416 41.37 7.04 -35.53
N GLU A 417 41.90 6.05 -36.25
CA GLU A 417 41.31 4.71 -36.36
C GLU A 417 42.01 3.68 -35.46
N ARG A 418 42.51 4.08 -34.27
CA ARG A 418 43.26 3.20 -33.35
C ARG A 418 42.66 3.02 -31.94
N CYS A 419 41.40 3.40 -31.71
CA CYS A 419 40.76 3.26 -30.40
C CYS A 419 39.35 2.64 -30.45
N ALA A 420 39.13 1.62 -31.28
CA ALA A 420 37.99 0.72 -31.07
C ALA A 420 38.41 -0.34 -30.05
N ALA A 421 37.96 -0.21 -28.80
CA ALA A 421 38.14 -1.24 -27.78
C ALA A 421 37.48 -2.55 -28.27
N HIS A 422 38.29 -3.58 -28.51
CA HIS A 422 37.79 -4.91 -28.82
C HIS A 422 37.23 -5.53 -27.52
N VAL A 423 35.92 -5.38 -27.30
CA VAL A 423 35.20 -6.06 -26.23
C VAL A 423 35.10 -7.55 -26.62
N PRO A 424 35.63 -8.50 -25.82
CA PRO A 424 35.53 -9.92 -26.17
C PRO A 424 34.06 -10.36 -26.24
N PRO A 425 33.68 -11.19 -27.24
CA PRO A 425 32.29 -11.59 -27.44
C PRO A 425 31.85 -12.54 -26.31
N GLY A 426 30.87 -12.12 -25.51
CA GLY A 426 30.26 -12.99 -24.49
C GLY A 426 29.81 -12.32 -23.20
N LYS A 427 30.24 -11.09 -22.91
CA LYS A 427 29.70 -10.29 -21.80
C LYS A 427 29.24 -8.95 -22.37
N LYS A 428 27.94 -8.82 -22.65
CA LYS A 428 27.33 -7.47 -22.72
C LYS A 428 27.57 -6.85 -21.35
N LEU A 429 28.50 -5.91 -21.26
CA LEU A 429 28.58 -4.98 -20.14
C LEU A 429 27.26 -4.20 -20.17
N GLN A 430 26.27 -4.69 -19.43
CA GLN A 430 25.32 -3.77 -18.84
C GLN A 430 26.17 -2.91 -17.93
N ILE A 431 26.52 -1.71 -18.40
CA ILE A 431 26.62 -0.58 -17.51
C ILE A 431 25.27 -0.58 -16.81
N ILE A 432 25.23 -1.14 -15.60
CA ILE A 432 24.13 -0.85 -14.69
C ILE A 432 24.38 0.62 -14.35
N GLU A 433 23.95 1.52 -15.23
CA GLU A 433 23.32 2.72 -14.72
C GLU A 433 22.31 2.17 -13.73
N VAL A 434 22.50 2.48 -12.45
CA VAL A 434 21.44 2.33 -11.47
C VAL A 434 20.38 3.36 -11.84
N MET A 435 19.64 2.95 -12.88
CA MET A 435 18.48 3.45 -13.58
C MET A 435 18.61 4.64 -14.54
N PRO A 436 17.91 4.56 -15.71
CA PRO A 436 17.47 5.75 -16.41
C PRO A 436 16.54 6.53 -15.47
N HIS A 437 16.46 7.84 -15.66
CA HIS A 437 15.46 8.69 -15.01
C HIS A 437 14.05 8.07 -15.13
N ILE A 438 13.61 7.33 -14.10
CA ILE A 438 12.19 7.03 -13.93
C ILE A 438 11.59 8.33 -13.41
N GLY A 439 11.14 9.17 -14.35
CA GLY A 439 10.18 10.23 -14.07
C GLY A 439 8.90 9.61 -13.52
N LEU A 440 8.87 9.32 -12.22
CA LEU A 440 7.63 9.18 -11.49
C LEU A 440 7.10 10.60 -11.32
N GLY A 441 6.30 11.03 -12.29
CA GLY A 441 5.56 12.29 -12.23
C GLY A 441 4.84 12.43 -10.89
N SER A 442 5.01 13.61 -10.31
CA SER A 442 4.39 14.11 -9.08
C SER A 442 2.87 14.03 -9.10
#